data_AF-A0A2N0ZEY0-F1
#
_entry.id   AF-A0A2N0ZEY0-F1
#
_cell.length_a   1.000
_cell.length_b   1.000
_cell.length_c   1.000
_cell.angle_alpha   90.00
_cell.angle_beta   90.00
_cell.angle_gamma   90.00
#
_symmetry.space_group_name_H-M   'P 1'
#
loop_
_entity.id
_entity.type
_entity.pdbx_description
1 polymer ?
#
loop_
_entity_poly.entity_id
_entity_poly.type
_entity_poly.pdbx_seq_one_letter_code
_entity_poly.pdbx_strand_id
1 'polypeptide(L)'
;MDEKFNDLIGDIMKNSEMTKLPGQGKPLPKNYFQRDVFQNFQKIAKDAGFLPPWLELQKEITMLIHDAKEKNDMIEINMKIKQYNKICPSSMQRYPISFEGLDKAKEIWK
;
A
#
# COMPACT_ATOMS: atom_id res chain seq x y z
N MET A 1 -18.34 39.21 30.01
CA MET A 1 -17.13 38.49 30.41
C MET A 1 -16.72 37.70 29.19
N ASP A 2 -15.63 38.09 28.55
CA ASP A 2 -15.04 37.30 27.48
C ASP A 2 -14.52 36.00 28.10
N GLU A 3 -15.14 34.87 27.77
CA GLU A 3 -14.65 33.56 28.21
C GLU A 3 -13.22 33.39 27.67
N LYS A 4 -12.26 33.30 28.59
CA LYS A 4 -10.86 33.12 28.26
C LYS A 4 -10.71 31.74 27.64
N PHE A 5 -10.64 31.69 26.31
CA PHE A 5 -10.46 30.44 25.57
C PHE A 5 -9.17 29.77 26.02
N ASN A 6 -9.30 28.63 26.68
CA ASN A 6 -8.16 27.88 27.18
C ASN A 6 -7.66 26.97 26.06
N ASP A 7 -6.65 27.42 25.32
CA ASP A 7 -6.04 26.63 24.23
C ASP A 7 -5.08 25.58 24.80
N LEU A 8 -5.68 24.50 25.31
CA LEU A 8 -4.97 23.36 25.86
C LEU A 8 -3.97 22.75 24.86
N ILE A 9 -4.30 22.79 23.55
CA ILE A 9 -3.43 22.27 22.50
C ILE A 9 -2.21 23.17 22.32
N GLY A 10 -2.42 24.49 22.32
CA GLY A 10 -1.34 25.48 22.32
C GLY A 10 -0.40 25.33 23.52
N ASP A 11 -0.95 25.13 24.71
CA ASP A 11 -0.17 24.93 25.94
C ASP A 11 0.64 23.63 25.90
N ILE A 12 0.06 22.53 25.39
CA ILE A 12 0.77 21.26 25.18
C ILE A 12 1.88 21.40 24.14
N MET A 13 1.64 22.11 23.03
CA MET A 13 2.67 22.36 22.01
C MET A 13 3.79 23.28 22.51
N LYS A 14 3.50 24.19 23.43
CA LYS A 14 4.51 25.08 24.04
C LYS A 14 5.39 24.34 25.05
N ASN A 15 4.83 23.35 25.74
CA ASN A 15 5.51 22.55 26.74
C ASN A 15 6.21 21.31 26.17
N SER A 16 5.89 20.90 24.94
CA SER A 16 6.59 19.82 24.25
C SER A 16 7.81 20.35 23.50
N GLU A 17 8.95 19.66 23.62
CA GLU A 17 10.14 19.92 22.80
C GLU A 17 9.94 19.41 21.35
N MET A 18 8.79 19.71 20.73
CA MET A 18 8.57 19.39 19.32
C MET A 18 9.52 20.24 18.47
N THR A 19 10.46 19.56 17.82
CA THR A 19 11.33 20.15 16.82
C THR A 19 10.49 20.90 15.78
N LYS A 20 10.78 22.20 15.58
CA LYS A 20 10.11 23.01 14.56
C LYS A 20 10.40 22.41 13.18
N LEU A 21 9.40 21.70 12.63
CA LEU A 21 9.53 21.09 11.31
C LEU A 21 9.40 22.15 10.21
N PRO A 22 10.15 22.01 9.11
CA PRO A 22 10.03 22.92 7.97
C PRO A 22 8.60 22.84 7.41
N GLY A 23 7.89 23.97 7.45
CA GLY A 23 6.51 24.07 6.95
C GLY A 23 5.41 23.98 8.00
N GLN A 24 5.75 23.89 9.29
CA GLN A 24 4.77 23.97 10.37
C GLN A 24 3.94 25.26 10.28
N GLY A 25 2.61 25.14 10.34
CA GLY A 25 1.67 26.26 10.23
C GLY A 25 1.45 26.80 8.81
N LYS A 26 2.18 26.30 7.80
CA LYS A 26 1.89 26.66 6.40
C LYS A 26 0.65 25.90 5.91
N PRO A 27 -0.22 26.56 5.11
CA PRO A 27 -1.36 25.87 4.51
C PRO A 27 -0.89 24.75 3.59
N LEU A 28 -1.63 23.64 3.57
CA LEU A 28 -1.38 22.56 2.63
C LEU A 28 -1.54 23.09 1.19
N PRO A 29 -0.72 22.60 0.24
CA PRO A 29 -0.82 23.02 -1.15
C PRO A 29 -2.20 22.67 -1.72
N LYS A 30 -2.78 23.56 -2.55
CA LYS A 30 -4.14 23.41 -3.12
C LYS A 30 -4.36 22.06 -3.81
N ASN A 31 -3.31 21.51 -4.42
CA ASN A 31 -3.35 20.23 -5.13
C ASN A 31 -3.53 19.03 -4.19
N TYR A 32 -3.22 19.16 -2.89
CA TYR A 32 -3.42 18.10 -1.90
C TYR A 32 -4.91 17.78 -1.70
N PHE A 33 -5.77 18.80 -1.81
CA PHE A 33 -7.22 18.66 -1.66
C PHE A 33 -7.91 18.09 -2.91
N GLN A 34 -7.20 17.99 -4.04
CA GLN A 34 -7.77 17.46 -5.29
C GLN A 34 -7.77 15.93 -5.33
N ARG A 35 -7.07 15.27 -4.40
CA ARG A 35 -6.85 13.84 -4.37
C ARG A 35 -7.37 13.27 -3.06
N ASP A 36 -7.84 12.03 -3.10
CA ASP A 36 -8.14 11.30 -1.88
C ASP A 36 -6.84 10.98 -1.09
N VAL A 37 -7.01 10.52 0.14
CA VAL A 37 -5.90 10.21 1.06
C VAL A 37 -4.98 9.13 0.47
N PHE A 38 -5.54 8.13 -0.21
CA PHE A 38 -4.79 7.02 -0.78
C PHE A 38 -3.95 7.45 -1.99
N GLN A 39 -4.50 8.27 -2.87
CA GLN A 39 -3.83 8.85 -4.02
C GLN A 39 -2.69 9.78 -3.60
N ASN A 40 -2.87 10.53 -2.51
CA ASN A 40 -1.80 11.33 -1.92
C ASN A 40 -0.68 10.43 -1.34
N PHE A 41 -1.04 9.37 -0.62
CA PHE A 41 -0.08 8.39 -0.12
C PHE A 41 0.72 7.73 -1.27
N GLN A 42 0.04 7.26 -2.31
CA GLN A 42 0.69 6.64 -3.47
C GLN A 42 1.70 7.58 -4.15
N LYS A 43 1.36 8.87 -4.26
CA LYS A 43 2.27 9.87 -4.82
C LYS A 43 3.51 10.02 -3.95
N ILE A 44 3.33 10.21 -2.64
CA ILE A 44 4.45 10.38 -1.69
C ILE A 44 5.34 9.15 -1.66
N ALA A 45 4.74 7.95 -1.60
CA ALA A 45 5.47 6.69 -1.63
C ALA A 45 6.29 6.56 -2.92
N LYS A 46 5.71 6.91 -4.08
CA LYS A 46 6.41 6.92 -5.36
C LYS A 46 7.57 7.92 -5.38
N ASP A 47 7.34 9.15 -4.91
CA ASP A 47 8.33 10.22 -4.87
C ASP A 47 9.51 9.84 -3.93
N ALA A 48 9.23 9.05 -2.88
CA ALA A 48 10.23 8.51 -1.96
C ALA A 48 10.93 7.23 -2.47
N GLY A 49 10.56 6.69 -3.64
CA GLY A 49 11.11 5.45 -4.17
C GLY A 49 10.69 4.19 -3.39
N PHE A 50 9.58 4.25 -2.65
CA PHE A 50 9.08 3.11 -1.89
C PHE A 50 8.61 2.00 -2.84
N LEU A 51 9.23 0.81 -2.73
CA LEU A 51 8.78 -0.39 -3.43
C LEU A 51 7.77 -1.14 -2.55
N PRO A 52 6.52 -1.28 -2.98
CA PRO A 52 5.54 -2.01 -2.20
C PRO A 52 5.84 -3.51 -2.10
N PRO A 53 5.64 -4.15 -0.93
CA PRO A 53 5.98 -5.56 -0.72
C PRO A 53 5.14 -6.52 -1.57
N TRP A 54 3.93 -6.14 -1.99
CA TRP A 54 3.10 -6.98 -2.86
C TRP A 54 3.68 -7.13 -4.28
N LEU A 55 4.53 -6.20 -4.74
CA LEU A 55 5.19 -6.29 -6.05
C LEU A 55 6.30 -7.36 -6.05
N GLU A 56 6.98 -7.54 -4.91
CA GLU A 56 7.95 -8.63 -4.74
C GLU A 56 7.23 -9.98 -4.77
N LEU A 57 6.15 -10.10 -3.98
CA LEU A 57 5.29 -11.29 -4.00
C LEU A 57 4.71 -11.57 -5.38
N GLN A 58 4.32 -10.54 -6.13
CA GLN A 58 3.82 -10.70 -7.49
C GLN A 58 4.87 -11.36 -8.40
N LYS A 59 6.12 -10.89 -8.35
CA LYS A 59 7.23 -11.48 -9.13
C LYS A 59 7.49 -12.93 -8.73
N GLU A 60 7.50 -13.22 -7.43
CA GLU A 60 7.66 -14.59 -6.94
C GLU A 60 6.54 -15.51 -7.45
N ILE A 61 5.29 -15.08 -7.37
CA ILE A 61 4.14 -15.83 -7.87
C ILE A 61 4.26 -16.06 -9.38
N THR A 62 4.64 -15.04 -10.16
CA THR A 62 4.84 -15.18 -11.60
C THR A 62 5.91 -16.22 -11.94
N MET A 63 7.05 -16.22 -11.23
CA MET A 63 8.10 -17.23 -11.43
C MET A 63 7.60 -18.64 -11.10
N LEU A 64 6.92 -18.80 -9.95
CA LEU A 64 6.38 -20.09 -9.54
C LEU A 64 5.32 -20.62 -10.51
N ILE A 65 4.46 -19.75 -11.04
CA ILE A 65 3.46 -20.13 -12.06
C ILE A 65 4.14 -20.61 -13.35
N HIS A 66 5.25 -20.00 -13.75
CA HIS A 66 6.00 -20.41 -14.94
C HIS A 66 6.70 -21.75 -14.74
N ASP A 67 7.26 -21.99 -13.54
CA ASP A 67 8.01 -23.20 -13.20
C ASP A 67 7.12 -24.38 -12.77
N ALA A 68 5.85 -24.14 -12.42
CA ALA A 68 4.93 -25.17 -11.97
C ALA A 68 4.71 -26.26 -13.03
N LYS A 69 4.84 -27.52 -12.60
CA LYS A 69 4.65 -28.73 -13.44
C LYS A 69 3.69 -29.72 -12.83
N GLU A 70 3.55 -29.69 -11.50
CA GLU A 70 2.73 -30.65 -10.77
C GLU A 70 1.53 -29.99 -10.10
N LYS A 71 0.52 -30.82 -9.78
CA LYS A 71 -0.68 -30.36 -9.09
C LYS A 71 -0.37 -29.88 -7.66
N ASN A 72 0.71 -30.37 -7.06
CA ASN A 72 1.11 -30.02 -5.71
C ASN A 72 1.66 -28.58 -5.61
N ASP A 73 2.31 -28.07 -6.68
CA ASP A 73 2.82 -26.70 -6.78
C ASP A 73 1.70 -25.66 -6.63
N MET A 74 0.48 -26.02 -7.02
CA MET A 74 -0.69 -25.15 -6.91
C MET A 74 -1.03 -24.79 -5.46
N ILE A 75 -0.70 -25.66 -4.50
CA ILE A 75 -0.97 -25.40 -3.08
C ILE A 75 -0.11 -24.22 -2.62
N GLU A 76 1.19 -24.26 -2.92
CA GLU A 76 2.14 -23.20 -2.56
C GLU A 76 1.80 -21.87 -3.25
N ILE A 77 1.55 -21.93 -4.56
CA ILE A 77 1.17 -20.74 -5.34
C ILE A 77 -0.11 -20.11 -4.78
N ASN A 78 -1.12 -20.91 -4.46
CA ASN A 78 -2.38 -20.40 -3.89
C ASN A 78 -2.21 -19.83 -2.47
N MET A 79 -1.27 -20.35 -1.67
CA MET A 79 -0.93 -19.73 -0.39
C MET A 79 -0.30 -18.35 -0.58
N LYS A 80 0.65 -18.21 -1.52
CA LYS A 80 1.26 -16.91 -1.85
C LYS A 80 0.25 -15.93 -2.45
N ILE A 81 -0.67 -16.38 -3.30
CA ILE A 81 -1.76 -15.53 -3.82
C ILE A 81 -2.65 -15.01 -2.68
N LYS A 82 -2.97 -15.86 -1.68
CA LYS A 82 -3.72 -15.40 -0.50
C LYS A 82 -2.96 -14.35 0.31
N GLN A 83 -1.64 -14.49 0.45
CA GLN A 83 -0.81 -13.48 1.12
C GLN A 83 -0.78 -12.18 0.31
N TYR A 84 -0.57 -12.26 -1.00
CA TYR A 84 -0.62 -11.13 -1.91
C TYR A 84 -1.96 -10.37 -1.81
N ASN A 85 -3.10 -11.08 -1.83
CA ASN A 85 -4.42 -10.47 -1.74
C ASN A 85 -4.70 -9.73 -0.42
N LYS A 86 -4.02 -10.10 0.67
CA LYS A 86 -4.15 -9.42 1.98
C LYS A 86 -3.47 -8.06 1.99
N ILE A 87 -2.47 -7.87 1.13
CA ILE A 87 -1.59 -6.69 1.14
C ILE A 87 -1.91 -5.78 -0.05
N CYS A 88 -2.29 -6.35 -1.20
CA CYS A 88 -2.57 -5.58 -2.40
C CYS A 88 -3.90 -4.80 -2.29
N PRO A 89 -4.04 -3.71 -3.06
CA PRO A 89 -5.33 -3.03 -3.23
C PRO A 89 -6.41 -3.98 -3.73
N SER A 90 -7.67 -3.73 -3.35
CA SER A 90 -8.82 -4.58 -3.71
C SER A 90 -8.98 -4.77 -5.22
N SER A 91 -8.71 -3.74 -6.02
CA SER A 91 -8.77 -3.79 -7.48
C SER A 91 -7.72 -4.71 -8.12
N MET A 92 -6.68 -5.09 -7.39
CA MET A 92 -5.56 -5.91 -7.86
C MET A 92 -5.58 -7.34 -7.32
N GLN A 93 -6.57 -7.70 -6.50
CA GLN A 93 -6.71 -9.04 -5.95
C GLN A 93 -6.97 -10.07 -7.04
N ARG A 94 -6.45 -11.29 -6.86
CA ARG A 94 -6.54 -12.38 -7.85
C ARG A 94 -7.19 -13.63 -7.24
N TYR A 95 -7.84 -14.42 -8.09
CA TYR A 95 -8.42 -15.70 -7.67
C TYR A 95 -7.35 -16.80 -7.56
N PRO A 96 -7.61 -17.84 -6.74
CA PRO A 96 -6.79 -19.05 -6.75
C PRO A 96 -6.74 -19.70 -8.13
N ILE A 97 -5.62 -20.35 -8.44
CA ILE A 97 -5.37 -21.04 -9.71
C ILE A 97 -5.59 -22.55 -9.52
N SER A 98 -6.24 -23.19 -10.49
CA SER A 98 -6.29 -24.65 -10.62
C SER A 98 -5.30 -25.13 -11.67
N PHE A 99 -4.92 -26.40 -11.60
CA PHE A 99 -3.97 -26.99 -12.54
C PHE A 99 -4.50 -26.95 -13.99
N GLU A 100 -5.80 -27.14 -14.21
CA GLU A 100 -6.40 -27.05 -15.56
C GLU A 100 -6.37 -25.61 -16.12
N GLY A 101 -6.24 -24.60 -15.25
CA GLY A 101 -6.19 -23.18 -15.61
C GLY A 101 -4.78 -22.61 -15.71
N LEU A 102 -3.72 -23.44 -15.64
CA LEU A 102 -2.35 -22.98 -15.53
C LEU A 102 -1.90 -22.13 -16.74
N ASP A 103 -2.27 -22.51 -17.96
CA ASP A 103 -1.93 -21.74 -19.16
C ASP A 103 -2.58 -20.35 -19.16
N LYS A 104 -3.84 -20.26 -18.73
CA LYS A 104 -4.54 -18.98 -18.56
C LYS A 104 -3.89 -18.15 -17.46
N ALA A 105 -3.43 -18.79 -16.39
CA ALA A 105 -2.75 -18.10 -15.32
C ALA A 105 -1.40 -17.51 -15.77
N LYS A 106 -0.62 -18.22 -16.60
CA LYS A 106 0.64 -17.70 -17.17
C LYS A 106 0.42 -16.40 -17.95
N GLU A 107 -0.66 -16.31 -18.72
CA GLU A 107 -1.01 -15.07 -19.45
C GLU A 107 -1.47 -13.93 -18.53
N ILE A 108 -2.21 -14.24 -17.46
CA ILE A 108 -2.72 -13.23 -16.52
C ILE A 108 -1.59 -12.64 -15.64
N TRP A 109 -0.60 -13.46 -15.29
CA TRP A 109 0.50 -13.12 -14.39
C TRP A 109 1.79 -12.68 -15.11
N LYS A 110 1.68 -12.27 -16.37
CA LYS A 110 2.78 -11.79 -17.21
C LYS A 110 3.44 -10.51 -16.69
#